data_AF-A0A1J4WVD1-F1
#
_entry.id   AF-A0A1J4WVD1-F1
#
_cell.length_a   1.000
_cell.length_b   1.000
_cell.length_c   1.000
_cell.angle_alpha   90.00
_cell.angle_beta   90.00
_cell.angle_gamma   90.00
#
_symmetry.space_group_name_H-M   'P 1'
#
loop_
_entity.id
_entity.type
_entity.pdbx_description
1 polymer ?
#
loop_
_entity_poly.entity_id
_entity_poly.type
_entity_poly.pdbx_seq_one_letter_code
_entity_poly.pdbx_strand_id
1 'polypeptide(L)'
;MNKLTSKQQNIPQIFLAKGKMQSSQAHKEIIQGGGDISLITVKRSLSYLLGISYVQPFEDGNKRTARLMANGLLMSHSLAPLSYRSIDEEEYRSAMLAFYEINSIIPIKKIFIEQYKFASENYAAK
;
A
#
# COMPACT_ATOMS: atom_id res chain seq x y z
N MET A 1 -26.70 -2.38 4.13
CA MET A 1 -26.20 -1.84 5.41
C MET A 1 -24.83 -2.45 5.67
N ASN A 2 -23.76 -1.73 5.30
CA ASN A 2 -22.46 -1.79 5.98
C ASN A 2 -21.73 -0.52 5.57
N LYS A 3 -21.82 0.50 6.44
CA LYS A 3 -20.86 1.61 6.44
C LYS A 3 -19.47 0.98 6.42
N LEU A 4 -18.56 1.58 5.64
CA LEU A 4 -17.11 1.41 5.76
C LEU A 4 -16.78 1.03 7.20
N THR A 5 -16.24 -0.17 7.43
CA THR A 5 -15.73 -0.48 8.77
C THR A 5 -14.69 0.59 9.06
N SER A 6 -14.73 1.18 10.25
CA SER A 6 -13.78 2.18 10.76
C SER A 6 -12.30 1.85 10.51
N LYS A 7 -12.02 0.59 10.21
CA LYS A 7 -10.76 0.08 9.70
C LYS A 7 -10.31 0.68 8.35
N GLN A 8 -11.15 0.65 7.31
CA GLN A 8 -10.73 0.98 5.94
C GLN A 8 -10.39 2.48 5.76
N GLN A 9 -11.00 3.36 6.58
CA GLN A 9 -10.81 4.82 6.51
C GLN A 9 -9.61 5.35 7.34
N ASN A 10 -9.14 4.61 8.36
CA ASN A 10 -8.14 5.11 9.31
C ASN A 10 -6.66 4.90 8.91
N ILE A 11 -6.40 4.20 7.80
CA ILE A 11 -5.04 3.81 7.40
C ILE A 11 -4.19 4.97 6.85
N PRO A 12 -4.72 5.89 6.01
CA PRO A 12 -3.96 7.07 5.56
C PRO A 12 -3.62 8.02 6.72
N GLN A 13 -4.52 8.14 7.70
CA GLN A 13 -4.35 8.99 8.90
C GLN A 13 -3.18 8.53 9.78
N ILE A 14 -2.94 7.22 9.93
CA ILE A 14 -1.83 6.71 10.74
C ILE A 14 -0.47 6.99 10.08
N PHE A 15 -0.37 6.98 8.75
CA PHE A 15 0.84 7.39 8.04
C PHE A 15 1.05 8.93 8.04
N LEU A 16 -0.01 9.73 8.16
CA LEU A 16 0.03 11.20 8.13
C LEU A 16 0.16 11.84 9.54
N ALA A 17 -0.34 11.23 10.61
CA ALA A 17 -0.47 11.88 11.92
C ALA A 17 0.71 11.68 12.90
N LYS A 18 1.58 10.68 12.72
CA LYS A 18 2.64 10.37 13.71
C LYS A 18 3.97 9.86 13.11
N GLY A 19 4.75 10.76 12.52
CA GLY A 19 6.23 10.69 12.45
C GLY A 19 6.93 9.34 12.16
N LYS A 20 8.21 9.23 12.59
CA LYS A 20 9.01 7.99 12.50
C LYS A 20 8.58 7.01 13.60
N MET A 21 7.95 5.89 13.25
CA MET A 21 7.63 4.81 14.20
C MET A 21 8.14 3.46 13.69
N GLN A 22 8.67 2.63 14.60
CA GLN A 22 9.09 1.27 14.28
C GLN A 22 7.86 0.38 14.04
N SER A 23 7.94 -0.56 13.09
CA SER A 23 6.80 -1.43 12.73
C SER A 23 6.27 -2.28 13.90
N SER A 24 7.12 -2.61 14.87
CA SER A 24 6.75 -3.30 16.12
C SER A 24 5.91 -2.43 17.06
N GLN A 25 6.22 -1.13 17.13
CA GLN A 25 5.53 -0.16 17.98
C GLN A 25 4.14 0.15 17.42
N ALA A 26 4.05 0.37 16.10
CA ALA A 26 2.76 0.62 15.45
C ALA A 26 1.81 -0.59 15.55
N HIS A 27 2.35 -1.81 15.44
CA HIS A 27 1.56 -3.03 15.60
C HIS A 27 0.98 -3.17 17.02
N LYS A 28 1.76 -2.81 18.05
CA LYS A 28 1.29 -2.79 19.45
C LYS A 28 0.19 -1.76 19.70
N GLU A 29 0.36 -0.53 19.18
CA GLU A 29 -0.66 0.53 19.34
C GLU A 29 -1.99 0.17 18.66
N ILE A 30 -1.96 -0.54 17.53
CA ILE A 30 -3.17 -0.90 16.79
C ILE A 30 -3.94 -2.04 17.48
N ILE A 31 -3.23 -3.03 18.04
CA ILE A 31 -3.84 -4.08 18.86
C ILE A 31 -4.47 -3.48 20.13
N GLN A 32 -3.82 -2.49 20.75
CA GLN A 32 -4.36 -1.78 21.92
C GLN A 32 -5.56 -0.88 21.59
N GLY A 33 -5.67 -0.38 20.34
CA GLY A 33 -6.77 0.47 19.87
C GLY A 33 -8.03 -0.27 19.38
N GLY A 34 -8.11 -1.60 19.51
CA GLY A 34 -9.29 -2.39 19.14
C GLY A 34 -9.53 -2.55 17.64
N GLY A 35 -8.52 -2.29 16.79
CA GLY A 35 -8.60 -2.51 15.36
C GLY A 35 -7.74 -3.70 14.92
N ASP A 36 -8.32 -4.73 14.29
CA ASP A 36 -7.53 -5.74 13.55
C ASP A 36 -7.05 -5.17 12.20
N ILE A 37 -6.27 -4.10 12.23
CA ILE A 37 -5.57 -3.62 11.03
C ILE A 37 -4.09 -3.79 11.26
N SER A 38 -3.51 -4.70 10.50
CA SER A 38 -2.08 -4.88 10.56
C SER A 38 -1.42 -3.83 9.67
N LEU A 39 -0.89 -2.73 10.24
CA LEU A 39 0.02 -1.80 9.53
C LEU A 39 1.18 -2.58 8.86
N ILE A 40 1.54 -3.70 9.46
CA ILE A 40 2.49 -4.68 8.91
C ILE A 40 2.00 -5.27 7.58
N THR A 41 0.70 -5.47 7.35
CA THR A 41 0.13 -5.93 6.07
C THR A 41 0.33 -4.88 4.99
N VAL A 42 0.03 -3.61 5.27
CA VAL A 42 0.25 -2.50 4.32
C VAL A 42 1.74 -2.38 3.99
N LYS A 43 2.60 -2.37 5.01
CA LYS A 43 4.07 -2.36 4.84
C LYS A 43 4.55 -3.56 4.02
N ARG A 44 4.07 -4.78 4.32
CA ARG A 44 4.40 -6.00 3.57
C ARG A 44 3.94 -5.90 2.12
N SER A 45 2.76 -5.36 1.84
CA SER A 45 2.27 -5.22 0.46
C SER A 45 3.14 -4.26 -0.35
N LEU A 46 3.59 -3.14 0.25
CA LEU A 46 4.56 -2.25 -0.37
C LEU A 46 5.91 -2.96 -0.59
N SER A 47 6.36 -3.77 0.36
CA SER A 47 7.57 -4.59 0.19
C SER A 47 7.44 -5.62 -0.94
N TYR A 48 6.29 -6.27 -1.11
CA TYR A 48 6.05 -7.16 -2.25
C TYR A 48 6.06 -6.41 -3.58
N LEU A 49 5.40 -5.24 -3.63
CA LEU A 49 5.38 -4.39 -4.81
C LEU A 49 6.81 -4.02 -5.24
N LEU A 50 7.64 -3.56 -4.30
CA LEU A 50 9.01 -3.13 -4.59
C LEU A 50 9.95 -4.30 -4.82
N GLY A 51 9.89 -5.33 -3.98
CA GLY A 51 10.79 -6.48 -4.02
C GLY A 51 10.66 -7.27 -5.33
N ILE A 52 9.44 -7.59 -5.76
CA ILE A 52 9.22 -8.32 -7.02
C ILE A 52 9.61 -7.44 -8.22
N SER A 53 9.30 -6.13 -8.16
CA SER A 53 9.66 -5.20 -9.23
C SER A 53 11.18 -5.00 -9.37
N TYR A 54 11.92 -5.10 -8.26
CA TYR A 54 13.37 -4.96 -8.24
C TYR A 54 14.10 -6.25 -8.63
N VAL A 55 13.76 -7.37 -7.99
CA VAL A 55 14.43 -8.67 -8.21
C VAL A 55 14.16 -9.22 -9.61
N GLN A 56 12.99 -8.93 -10.17
CA GLN A 56 12.57 -9.39 -11.49
C GLN A 56 12.74 -10.91 -11.70
N PRO A 57 12.09 -11.76 -10.89
CA PRO A 57 12.30 -13.21 -10.92
C PRO A 57 11.74 -13.91 -12.18
N PHE A 58 10.90 -13.25 -12.98
CA PHE A 58 10.30 -13.80 -14.19
C PHE A 58 10.87 -13.13 -15.45
N GLU A 59 10.82 -13.81 -16.59
CA GLU A 59 11.25 -13.28 -17.89
C GLU A 59 10.40 -12.08 -18.34
N ASP A 60 9.09 -12.12 -18.10
CA ASP A 60 8.16 -11.00 -18.28
C ASP A 60 7.10 -11.02 -17.16
N GLY A 61 6.43 -9.89 -16.97
CA GLY A 61 5.27 -9.77 -16.11
C GLY A 61 5.59 -9.34 -14.68
N ASN A 62 6.86 -9.13 -14.31
CA ASN A 62 7.28 -8.77 -12.96
C ASN A 62 6.45 -7.64 -12.34
N LYS A 63 6.23 -6.54 -13.07
CA LYS A 63 5.43 -5.39 -12.60
C LYS A 63 3.95 -5.75 -12.37
N ARG A 64 3.38 -6.61 -13.23
CA ARG A 64 2.00 -7.11 -13.10
C ARG A 64 1.89 -8.04 -11.88
N THR A 65 2.82 -8.97 -11.73
CA THR A 65 2.89 -9.88 -10.60
C THR A 65 3.10 -9.15 -9.27
N ALA A 66 3.96 -8.13 -9.25
CA ALA A 66 4.20 -7.30 -8.06
C ALA A 66 2.91 -6.61 -7.56
N ARG A 67 2.15 -5.99 -8.47
CA ARG A 67 0.86 -5.37 -8.15
C ARG A 67 -0.18 -6.40 -7.73
N LEU A 68 -0.24 -7.55 -8.40
CA LEU A 68 -1.17 -8.63 -8.07
C LEU A 68 -0.90 -9.17 -6.65
N MET A 69 0.37 -9.42 -6.31
CA MET A 69 0.76 -9.90 -4.98
C MET A 69 0.47 -8.87 -3.89
N ALA A 70 0.77 -7.59 -4.14
CA ALA A 70 0.45 -6.52 -3.21
C ALA A 70 -1.07 -6.43 -2.95
N ASN A 71 -1.89 -6.43 -4.00
CA ASN A 71 -3.34 -6.39 -3.88
C ASN A 71 -3.92 -7.65 -3.24
N GLY A 72 -3.41 -8.84 -3.59
CA GLY A 72 -3.83 -10.10 -2.98
C GLY A 72 -3.59 -10.13 -1.47
N LEU A 73 -2.48 -9.58 -0.99
CA LEU A 73 -2.20 -9.47 0.44
C LEU A 73 -3.13 -8.47 1.15
N LEU A 74 -3.44 -7.33 0.52
CA LEU A 74 -4.39 -6.36 1.06
C LEU A 74 -5.80 -6.99 1.17
N MET A 75 -6.25 -7.62 0.09
CA MET A 75 -7.57 -8.25 0.02
C MET A 75 -7.72 -9.42 1.00
N SER A 76 -6.68 -10.23 1.21
CA SER A 76 -6.72 -11.33 2.19
C SER A 76 -6.90 -10.86 3.63
N HIS A 77 -6.62 -9.58 3.91
CA HIS A 77 -6.84 -8.93 5.20
C HIS A 77 -8.03 -7.94 5.18
N SER A 78 -8.95 -8.08 4.22
CA SER A 78 -10.13 -7.21 4.06
C SER A 78 -9.81 -5.71 3.87
N LEU A 79 -8.64 -5.40 3.32
CA LEU A 79 -8.22 -4.05 2.96
C LEU A 79 -8.53 -3.75 1.49
N ALA A 80 -8.66 -2.47 1.15
CA ALA A 80 -8.93 -2.06 -0.23
C ALA A 80 -7.73 -2.37 -1.14
N PRO A 81 -7.95 -2.88 -2.37
CA PRO A 81 -6.88 -3.06 -3.35
C PRO A 81 -6.43 -1.72 -3.93
N LEU A 82 -5.22 -1.65 -4.48
CA LEU A 82 -4.70 -0.46 -5.17
C LEU A 82 -5.31 -0.34 -6.56
N SER A 83 -5.84 0.85 -6.89
CA SER A 83 -6.55 1.11 -8.15
C SER A 83 -5.63 1.44 -9.33
N TYR A 84 -4.51 2.13 -9.11
CA TYR A 84 -3.59 2.72 -10.13
C TYR A 84 -4.24 3.56 -11.24
N ARG A 85 -5.57 3.63 -11.31
CA ARG A 85 -6.37 4.25 -12.37
C ARG A 85 -6.23 5.77 -12.45
N SER A 86 -5.89 6.41 -11.34
CA SER A 86 -5.74 7.87 -11.25
C SER A 86 -4.30 8.36 -11.37
N ILE A 87 -3.34 7.46 -11.62
CA ILE A 87 -1.92 7.80 -11.73
C ILE A 87 -1.53 7.90 -13.19
N ASP A 88 -0.80 8.97 -13.51
CA ASP A 88 -0.17 9.12 -14.80
C ASP A 88 0.99 8.11 -14.99
N GLU A 89 1.12 7.57 -16.20
CA GLU A 89 2.12 6.54 -16.47
C GLU A 89 3.56 7.07 -16.31
N GLU A 90 3.83 8.32 -16.67
CA GLU A 90 5.14 8.93 -16.50
C GLU A 90 5.44 9.16 -15.02
N GLU A 91 4.46 9.55 -14.22
CA GLU A 91 4.61 9.70 -12.77
C GLU A 91 4.98 8.35 -12.12
N TYR A 92 4.26 7.27 -12.45
CA TYR A 92 4.59 5.94 -11.95
C TYR A 92 5.98 5.47 -12.40
N ARG A 93 6.30 5.66 -13.69
CA ARG A 93 7.62 5.30 -14.23
C ARG A 93 8.74 6.05 -13.53
N SER A 94 8.57 7.36 -13.32
CA SER A 94 9.54 8.22 -12.63
C SER A 94 9.73 7.81 -11.17
N ALA A 95 8.65 7.48 -10.47
CA ALA A 95 8.71 6.98 -9.10
C ALA A 95 9.44 5.63 -8.99
N MET A 96 9.24 4.74 -9.96
CA MET A 96 9.96 3.47 -10.03
C MET A 96 11.44 3.66 -10.39
N LEU A 97 11.77 4.59 -11.29
CA LEU A 97 13.17 4.94 -11.61
C LEU A 97 13.91 5.49 -10.38
N ALA A 98 13.28 6.39 -9.62
CA ALA A 98 13.85 6.89 -8.37
C ALA A 98 14.13 5.76 -7.36
N PHE A 99 13.30 4.72 -7.34
CA PHE A 99 13.57 3.54 -6.53
C PHE A 99 14.73 2.70 -7.10
N TYR A 100 14.79 2.50 -8.41
CA TYR A 100 15.82 1.66 -9.04
C TYR A 100 17.21 2.29 -9.05
N GLU A 101 17.31 3.59 -9.32
CA GLU A 101 18.58 4.29 -9.54
C GLU A 101 19.10 4.98 -8.28
N ILE A 102 18.18 5.54 -7.48
CA ILE A 102 18.52 6.37 -6.31
C ILE A 102 18.24 5.61 -5.01
N ASN A 103 17.66 4.40 -5.08
CA ASN A 103 17.23 3.61 -3.92
C ASN A 103 16.27 4.38 -2.98
N SER A 104 15.48 5.30 -3.56
CA SER A 104 14.52 6.10 -2.81
C SER A 104 13.11 5.53 -2.95
N ILE A 105 12.55 5.05 -1.84
CA ILE A 105 11.16 4.54 -1.79
C ILE A 105 10.11 5.66 -1.63
N ILE A 106 10.54 6.91 -1.45
CA ILE A 106 9.65 8.01 -1.08
C ILE A 106 8.58 8.26 -2.17
N PRO A 107 8.93 8.38 -3.47
CA PRO A 107 7.95 8.68 -4.51
C PRO A 107 6.92 7.56 -4.68
N ILE A 108 7.38 6.31 -4.75
CA ILE A 108 6.49 5.16 -4.93
C ILE A 108 5.63 4.89 -3.70
N LYS A 109 6.13 5.18 -2.48
CA LYS A 109 5.32 5.14 -1.26
C LYS A 109 4.19 6.17 -1.29
N LYS A 110 4.44 7.37 -1.82
CA LYS A 110 3.41 8.41 -1.98
C LYS A 110 2.29 7.93 -2.90
N ILE A 111 2.64 7.44 -4.09
CA ILE A 111 1.70 6.85 -5.06
C ILE A 111 0.91 5.71 -4.40
N PHE A 112 1.58 4.80 -3.70
CA PHE A 112 0.94 3.69 -3.00
C PHE A 112 -0.18 4.17 -2.05
N ILE A 113 0.10 5.20 -1.24
CA ILE A 113 -0.86 5.74 -0.27
C ILE A 113 -2.03 6.41 -0.98
N GLU A 114 -1.76 7.22 -2.02
CA GLU A 114 -2.78 7.90 -2.80
C GLU A 114 -3.71 6.91 -3.51
N GLN A 115 -3.15 5.84 -4.06
CA GLN A 115 -3.94 4.79 -4.71
C GLN A 115 -4.77 3.96 -3.74
N TYR A 116 -4.24 3.70 -2.55
CA TYR A 116 -5.01 3.08 -1.49
C TYR A 116 -6.17 3.95 -1.03
N LYS A 117 -5.91 5.26 -0.85
CA LYS A 117 -6.95 6.24 -0.48
C LYS A 117 -8.02 6.33 -1.56
N PHE A 118 -7.62 6.51 -2.81
CA PHE A 118 -8.53 6.56 -3.95
C PHE A 118 -9.42 5.32 -4.01
N ALA A 119 -8.84 4.13 -3.87
CA ALA A 119 -9.61 2.89 -3.91
C ALA A 119 -10.57 2.76 -2.73
N SER A 120 -10.15 3.17 -1.53
CA SER A 120 -11.00 3.17 -0.34
C SER A 120 -12.18 4.13 -0.46
N GLU A 121 -12.01 5.25 -1.16
CA GLU A 121 -13.07 6.24 -1.39
C GLU A 121 -14.03 5.85 -2.52
N ASN A 122 -13.53 5.20 -3.58
CA ASN A 122 -14.30 4.94 -4.80
C ASN A 122 -14.88 3.52 -4.90
N TYR A 123 -14.28 2.51 -4.25
CA TYR A 123 -14.71 1.12 -4.34
C TYR A 123 -15.22 0.52 -3.03
N ALA A 124 -15.15 1.24 -1.93
CA ALA A 124 -15.88 0.84 -0.73
C ALA A 124 -17.38 0.96 -1.03
N ALA A 125 -18.07 -0.18 -1.00
CA ALA A 125 -19.49 -0.27 -1.28
C ALA A 125 -20.29 0.82 -0.53
N LYS A 126 -21.09 1.59 -1.27
CA LYS A 126 -22.25 2.28 -0.73
C LYS A 126 -23.31 1.26 -0.30
#